data_AF-A0A6L4YDS9-F1
#
_entry.id   AF-A0A6L4YDS9-F1
#
_cell.length_a   1.000
_cell.length_b   1.000
_cell.length_c   1.000
_cell.angle_alpha   90.00
_cell.angle_beta   90.00
_cell.angle_gamma   90.00
#
_symmetry.space_group_name_H-M   'P 1'
#
loop_
_entity.id
_entity.type
_entity.pdbx_description
1 polymer ?
#
loop_
_entity_poly.entity_id
_entity_poly.type
_entity_poly.pdbx_seq_one_letter_code
_entity_poly.pdbx_strand_id
1 'polypeptide(L)'
;MTSKQILMMRKGLRMVISILSLGVSMSASGFLGLGDSASWKEEVLLHDGRKIIAERTQTYGSKPTIDSREGRLLEEKWIFVIPGSKERLVWENNFRTPPEGQSLTLMLVGFVGGVPYLATSPAGCIAYNHWGRPNPPYAFFKHDGKRWQRIPLVEFPAQLKESNVVVGRPKPSNRSGMLTVETVREDNRLLEPHHRVIVREAITKGDGNWNCPDYSSLRYSGPKAPLPISPPSKASLDQK
;
A
#
# COMPACT_ATOMS: atom_id res chain seq x y z
N MET A 1 -3.91 3.39 -66.54
CA MET A 1 -4.13 4.09 -65.26
C MET A 1 -3.44 5.45 -65.34
N THR A 2 -4.20 6.54 -65.23
CA THR A 2 -3.76 7.91 -65.56
C THR A 2 -3.03 8.60 -64.40
N SER A 3 -2.05 9.44 -64.74
CA SER A 3 -1.12 10.16 -63.86
C SER A 3 -1.78 10.97 -62.71
N LYS A 4 -3.09 11.28 -62.81
CA LYS A 4 -3.86 11.97 -61.76
C LYS A 4 -4.11 11.10 -60.51
N GLN A 5 -4.12 9.77 -60.62
CA GLN A 5 -4.34 8.86 -59.48
C GLN A 5 -3.13 8.80 -58.53
N ILE A 6 -1.91 8.95 -59.05
CA ILE A 6 -0.66 8.89 -58.26
C ILE A 6 -0.46 10.18 -57.43
N LEU A 7 -0.94 11.33 -57.92
CA LEU A 7 -0.80 12.62 -57.23
C LEU A 7 -1.75 12.75 -56.01
N MET A 8 -2.91 12.09 -56.03
CA MET A 8 -3.84 12.09 -54.90
C MET A 8 -3.40 11.17 -53.74
N MET A 9 -2.68 10.07 -54.02
CA MET A 9 -2.15 9.19 -52.96
C MET A 9 -0.99 9.81 -52.17
N ARG A 10 -0.24 10.77 -52.74
CA ARG A 10 0.87 11.45 -52.03
C ARG A 10 0.42 12.58 -51.10
N LYS A 11 -0.78 13.13 -51.27
CA LYS A 11 -1.32 14.17 -50.38
C LYS A 11 -2.11 13.60 -49.20
N GLY A 12 -2.70 12.41 -49.33
CA GLY A 12 -3.36 11.71 -48.22
C GLY A 12 -2.38 11.13 -47.20
N LEU A 13 -1.20 10.67 -47.64
CA LEU A 13 -0.21 10.05 -46.76
C LEU A 13 0.52 11.04 -45.83
N ARG A 14 0.56 12.33 -46.18
CA ARG A 14 1.14 13.38 -45.32
C ARG A 14 0.19 13.88 -44.23
N MET A 15 -1.11 13.61 -44.33
CA MET A 15 -2.09 14.03 -43.33
C MET A 15 -2.30 12.97 -42.21
N VAL A 16 -1.89 11.72 -42.43
CA VAL A 16 -2.00 10.64 -41.43
C VAL A 16 -0.78 10.57 -40.50
N ILE A 17 0.36 11.20 -40.86
CA ILE A 17 1.59 11.17 -40.06
C ILE A 17 1.62 12.26 -38.96
N SER A 18 0.71 13.25 -38.99
CA SER A 18 0.67 14.34 -37.99
C SER A 18 -0.30 14.14 -36.83
N ILE A 19 -0.89 12.95 -36.64
CA ILE A 19 -1.83 12.66 -35.53
C ILE A 19 -1.26 11.56 -34.59
N LEU A 20 0.01 11.19 -34.72
CA LEU A 20 0.66 10.16 -33.88
C LEU A 20 1.73 10.70 -32.90
N SER A 21 1.59 11.94 -32.44
CA SER A 21 2.45 12.53 -31.40
C SER A 21 1.70 13.03 -30.15
N LEU A 22 0.41 12.70 -30.02
CA LEU A 22 -0.36 12.89 -28.78
C LEU A 22 -0.22 11.64 -27.89
N GLY A 23 0.92 11.46 -27.24
CA GLY A 23 1.11 10.21 -26.52
C GLY A 23 2.27 10.10 -25.55
N VAL A 24 2.78 11.18 -24.94
CA VAL A 24 3.35 11.09 -23.57
C VAL A 24 3.37 12.48 -22.94
N SER A 25 2.37 12.83 -22.13
CA SER A 25 2.51 13.72 -20.97
C SER A 25 1.12 13.97 -20.38
N MET A 26 0.63 12.99 -19.62
CA MET A 26 -0.42 13.26 -18.63
C MET A 26 0.25 13.22 -17.26
N SER A 27 0.76 14.37 -16.83
CA SER A 27 1.09 14.62 -15.43
C SER A 27 0.45 15.95 -15.05
N ALA A 28 -0.89 15.93 -15.02
CA ALA A 28 -1.71 17.01 -14.48
C ALA A 28 -2.93 16.40 -13.78
N SER A 29 -2.68 15.52 -12.81
CA SER A 29 -3.68 15.14 -11.81
C SER A 29 -3.69 16.24 -10.76
N GLY A 30 -4.56 17.25 -10.90
CA GLY A 30 -4.71 18.27 -9.86
C GLY A 30 -5.60 19.48 -10.16
N PHE A 31 -6.21 19.61 -11.35
CA PHE A 31 -6.92 20.86 -11.70
C PHE A 31 -8.45 20.85 -11.48
N LEU A 32 -9.07 19.76 -11.03
CA LEU A 32 -10.53 19.72 -10.79
C LEU A 32 -10.88 18.90 -9.55
N GLY A 33 -10.70 19.46 -8.35
CA GLY A 33 -11.49 19.26 -7.11
C GLY A 33 -12.04 17.86 -6.70
N LEU A 34 -11.58 16.76 -7.28
CA LEU A 34 -12.08 15.40 -7.05
C LEU A 34 -10.89 14.50 -6.69
N GLY A 35 -10.49 14.55 -5.42
CA GLY A 35 -9.48 13.67 -4.81
C GLY A 35 -8.04 14.09 -5.08
N ASP A 36 -7.31 14.46 -4.01
CA ASP A 36 -5.86 14.57 -4.08
C ASP A 36 -5.30 13.17 -4.33
N SER A 37 -4.45 13.02 -5.36
CA SER A 37 -3.74 11.77 -5.63
C SER A 37 -2.25 12.03 -5.73
N ALA A 38 -1.45 11.04 -5.34
CA ALA A 38 0.00 11.09 -5.49
C ALA A 38 0.47 9.80 -6.15
N SER A 39 1.44 9.93 -7.06
CA SER A 39 2.05 8.80 -7.74
C SER A 39 3.55 8.99 -7.85
N TRP A 40 4.29 7.93 -7.54
CA TRP A 40 5.74 7.89 -7.60
C TRP A 40 6.21 6.47 -7.90
N LYS A 41 7.51 6.33 -8.08
CA LYS A 41 8.19 5.07 -8.36
C LYS A 41 9.18 4.76 -7.26
N GLU A 42 9.37 3.49 -6.95
CA GLU A 42 10.33 3.01 -5.97
C GLU A 42 11.24 1.96 -6.61
N GLU A 43 12.56 2.12 -6.45
CA GLU A 43 13.50 1.04 -6.67
C GLU A 43 13.36 0.00 -5.55
N VAL A 44 13.06 -1.23 -5.94
CA VAL A 44 12.94 -2.35 -5.02
C VAL A 44 14.12 -3.27 -5.20
N LEU A 45 14.93 -3.40 -4.14
CA LEU A 45 16.01 -4.39 -4.10
C LEU A 45 15.42 -5.77 -3.78
N LEU A 46 15.59 -6.71 -4.69
CA LEU A 46 15.17 -8.10 -4.51
C LEU A 46 16.22 -8.89 -3.73
N HIS A 47 15.77 -10.01 -3.15
CA HIS A 47 16.61 -10.93 -2.37
C HIS A 47 17.83 -11.51 -3.13
N ASP A 48 17.83 -11.47 -4.46
CA ASP A 48 18.92 -11.94 -5.33
C ASP A 48 19.85 -10.80 -5.80
N GLY A 49 19.68 -9.60 -5.25
CA GLY A 49 20.48 -8.41 -5.58
C GLY A 49 20.00 -7.65 -6.81
N ARG A 50 19.02 -8.16 -7.57
CA ARG A 50 18.44 -7.42 -8.70
C ARG A 50 17.55 -6.28 -8.19
N LYS A 51 17.44 -5.22 -8.98
CA LYS A 51 16.49 -4.12 -8.74
C LYS A 51 15.33 -4.21 -9.72
N ILE A 52 14.12 -3.91 -9.24
CA ILE A 52 12.96 -3.62 -10.10
C ILE A 52 12.41 -2.24 -9.76
N ILE A 53 11.54 -1.74 -10.63
CA ILE A 53 10.77 -0.53 -10.38
C ILE A 53 9.35 -0.93 -10.00
N ALA A 54 8.90 -0.46 -8.84
CA ALA A 54 7.50 -0.50 -8.43
C ALA A 54 6.88 0.87 -8.64
N GLU A 55 5.70 0.93 -9.25
CA GLU A 55 4.91 2.15 -9.34
C GLU A 55 3.85 2.13 -8.24
N ARG A 56 3.72 3.23 -7.50
CA ARG A 56 2.75 3.38 -6.44
C ARG A 56 1.86 4.58 -6.69
N THR A 57 0.57 4.39 -6.47
CA THR A 57 -0.43 5.45 -6.51
C THR A 57 -1.27 5.40 -5.26
N GLN A 58 -1.49 6.56 -4.65
CA GLN A 58 -2.37 6.72 -3.50
C GLN A 58 -3.42 7.78 -3.79
N THR A 59 -4.66 7.51 -3.40
CA THR A 59 -5.77 8.49 -3.45
C THR A 59 -6.14 8.90 -2.03
N TYR A 60 -6.45 10.19 -1.87
CA TYR A 60 -6.73 10.78 -0.58
C TYR A 60 -8.12 11.40 -0.54
N GLY A 61 -8.77 11.23 0.60
CA GLY A 61 -10.03 11.87 0.94
C GLY A 61 -9.81 13.14 1.73
N SER A 62 -10.88 13.59 2.36
CA SER A 62 -10.85 14.75 3.26
C SER A 62 -9.86 14.56 4.40
N LYS A 63 -9.39 15.68 4.92
CA LYS A 63 -8.59 15.74 6.14
C LYS A 63 -9.41 15.22 7.32
N PRO A 64 -8.89 14.26 8.11
CA PRO A 64 -9.65 13.66 9.22
C PRO A 64 -9.93 14.64 10.37
N THR A 65 -9.08 15.66 10.53
CA THR A 65 -9.23 16.72 11.55
C THR A 65 -8.82 18.06 10.95
N ILE A 66 -9.22 19.17 11.60
CA ILE A 66 -8.86 20.53 11.17
C ILE A 66 -7.34 20.75 11.13
N ASP A 67 -6.62 20.15 12.09
CA ASP A 67 -5.16 20.26 12.19
C ASP A 67 -4.42 19.29 11.26
N SER A 68 -5.14 18.38 10.58
CA SER A 68 -4.50 17.42 9.70
C SER A 68 -3.88 18.12 8.50
N ARG A 69 -2.57 17.94 8.33
CA ARG A 69 -1.86 18.45 7.15
C ARG A 69 -2.23 17.66 5.90
N GLU A 70 -2.64 16.41 6.05
CA GLU A 70 -2.87 15.49 4.94
C GLU A 70 -4.27 14.88 4.96
N GLY A 71 -4.79 14.56 3.78
CA GLY A 71 -6.02 13.79 3.61
C GLY A 71 -5.86 12.34 4.10
N ARG A 72 -6.98 11.73 4.49
CA ARG A 72 -7.07 10.29 4.80
C ARG A 72 -6.74 9.47 3.56
N LEU A 73 -5.87 8.47 3.67
CA LEU A 73 -5.63 7.51 2.58
C LEU A 73 -6.90 6.69 2.32
N LEU A 74 -7.34 6.63 1.06
CA LEU A 74 -8.55 5.91 0.65
C LEU A 74 -8.21 4.65 -0.11
N GLU A 75 -7.32 4.74 -1.09
CA GLU A 75 -6.91 3.61 -1.90
C GLU A 75 -5.41 3.69 -2.16
N GLU A 76 -4.83 2.52 -2.34
CA GLU A 76 -3.45 2.35 -2.73
C GLU A 76 -3.36 1.29 -3.83
N LYS A 77 -2.59 1.61 -4.86
CA LYS A 77 -2.32 0.72 -5.97
C LYS A 77 -0.82 0.61 -6.15
N TRP A 78 -0.36 -0.62 -6.28
CA TRP A 78 1.01 -0.98 -6.62
C TRP A 78 1.03 -1.70 -7.96
N ILE A 79 2.04 -1.38 -8.76
CA ILE A 79 2.34 -2.06 -10.02
C ILE A 79 3.80 -2.51 -9.97
N PHE A 80 4.03 -3.81 -10.08
CA PHE A 80 5.36 -4.40 -10.11
C PHE A 80 5.68 -4.95 -11.49
N VAL A 81 6.90 -4.73 -11.97
CA VAL A 81 7.40 -5.39 -13.18
C VAL A 81 8.02 -6.73 -12.80
N ILE A 82 7.57 -7.82 -13.43
CA ILE A 82 8.12 -9.15 -13.17
C ILE A 82 9.56 -9.23 -13.73
N PRO A 83 10.57 -9.63 -12.94
CA PRO A 83 11.94 -9.76 -13.43
C PRO A 83 12.05 -10.68 -14.64
N GLY A 84 12.71 -10.21 -15.71
CA GLY A 84 12.89 -10.99 -16.95
C GLY A 84 11.65 -11.06 -17.85
N SER A 85 10.57 -10.34 -17.51
CA SER A 85 9.35 -10.25 -18.30
C SER A 85 8.94 -8.78 -18.49
N LYS A 86 8.02 -8.54 -19.44
CA LYS A 86 7.32 -7.25 -19.61
C LYS A 86 5.99 -7.21 -18.87
N GLU A 87 5.60 -8.32 -18.25
CA GLU A 87 4.37 -8.45 -17.49
C GLU A 87 4.39 -7.58 -16.23
N ARG A 88 3.21 -7.06 -15.89
CA ARG A 88 2.97 -6.20 -14.74
C ARG A 88 2.00 -6.88 -13.79
N LEU A 89 2.34 -6.89 -12.51
CA LEU A 89 1.47 -7.37 -11.45
C LEU A 89 0.86 -6.18 -10.73
N VAL A 90 -0.44 -6.25 -10.49
CA VAL A 90 -1.18 -5.21 -9.79
C VAL A 90 -1.56 -5.73 -8.40
N TRP A 91 -1.30 -4.92 -7.39
CA TRP A 91 -1.82 -5.11 -6.04
C TRP A 91 -2.60 -3.86 -5.64
N GLU A 92 -3.83 -4.04 -5.20
CA GLU A 92 -4.72 -2.95 -4.81
C GLU A 92 -5.15 -3.16 -3.37
N ASN A 93 -5.19 -2.06 -2.62
CA ASN A 93 -5.58 -2.06 -1.23
C ASN A 93 -6.56 -0.92 -0.95
N ASN A 94 -7.60 -1.26 -0.20
CA ASN A 94 -8.69 -0.35 0.11
C ASN A 94 -8.62 0.06 1.59
N PHE A 95 -8.50 1.36 1.83
CA PHE A 95 -8.50 1.99 3.14
C PHE A 95 -9.82 2.71 3.45
N ARG A 96 -10.82 2.62 2.57
CA ARG A 96 -12.14 3.21 2.78
C ARG A 96 -12.88 2.51 3.92
N THR A 97 -13.91 3.19 4.36
CA THR A 97 -14.85 2.73 5.38
C THR A 97 -16.22 3.23 4.94
N PRO A 98 -17.18 2.34 4.60
CA PRO A 98 -17.12 0.86 4.52
C PRO A 98 -16.51 0.29 3.20
N PRO A 99 -16.16 -1.02 3.14
CA PRO A 99 -16.12 -1.97 4.26
C PRO A 99 -14.88 -1.75 5.15
N GLU A 100 -15.06 -1.88 6.47
CA GLU A 100 -13.99 -1.63 7.44
C GLU A 100 -12.96 -2.77 7.51
N GLY A 101 -11.69 -2.41 7.71
CA GLY A 101 -10.66 -3.35 8.16
C GLY A 101 -9.92 -4.15 7.08
N GLN A 102 -10.21 -3.95 5.80
CA GLN A 102 -9.47 -4.66 4.74
C GLN A 102 -8.03 -4.15 4.54
N SER A 103 -7.71 -2.98 5.08
CA SER A 103 -6.46 -2.27 4.80
C SER A 103 -5.20 -3.02 5.25
N LEU A 104 -4.31 -3.27 4.30
CA LEU A 104 -3.00 -3.89 4.50
C LEU A 104 -1.85 -2.98 4.04
N THR A 105 -0.92 -2.65 4.92
CA THR A 105 0.31 -1.95 4.56
C THR A 105 1.28 -2.92 3.90
N LEU A 106 1.69 -2.65 2.65
CA LEU A 106 2.72 -3.43 1.98
C LEU A 106 4.09 -3.19 2.62
N MET A 107 4.84 -4.27 2.80
CA MET A 107 6.18 -4.24 3.38
C MET A 107 7.25 -4.79 2.45
N LEU A 108 6.94 -5.92 1.80
CA LEU A 108 7.90 -6.65 0.98
C LEU A 108 7.21 -7.14 -0.29
N VAL A 109 7.90 -7.01 -1.42
CA VAL A 109 7.62 -7.77 -2.65
C VAL A 109 8.84 -8.60 -3.05
N GLY A 110 8.64 -9.85 -3.41
CA GLY A 110 9.70 -10.77 -3.78
C GLY A 110 9.30 -11.73 -4.90
N PHE A 111 10.29 -12.27 -5.61
CA PHE A 111 10.09 -13.21 -6.70
C PHE A 111 10.97 -14.44 -6.47
N VAL A 112 10.38 -15.60 -6.20
CA VAL A 112 11.14 -16.85 -5.95
C VAL A 112 10.75 -17.87 -7.00
N GLY A 113 11.71 -18.32 -7.80
CA GLY A 113 11.44 -19.23 -8.92
C GLY A 113 10.44 -18.66 -9.94
N GLY A 114 10.44 -17.33 -10.15
CA GLY A 114 9.47 -16.63 -11.00
C GLY A 114 8.11 -16.36 -10.35
N VAL A 115 7.86 -16.90 -9.15
CA VAL A 115 6.59 -16.72 -8.45
C VAL A 115 6.63 -15.44 -7.59
N PRO A 116 5.66 -14.53 -7.73
CA PRO A 116 5.56 -13.33 -6.91
C PRO A 116 4.99 -13.60 -5.51
N TYR A 117 5.55 -12.93 -4.52
CA TYR A 117 5.14 -12.98 -3.12
C TYR A 117 5.05 -11.58 -2.52
N LEU A 118 4.09 -11.36 -1.62
CA LEU A 118 3.96 -10.14 -0.82
C LEU A 118 3.94 -10.47 0.67
N ALA A 119 4.58 -9.62 1.47
CA ALA A 119 4.32 -9.53 2.90
C ALA A 119 3.67 -8.18 3.21
N THR A 120 2.61 -8.23 4.01
CA THR A 120 1.85 -7.05 4.42
C THR A 120 1.56 -7.10 5.92
N SER A 121 1.28 -5.95 6.52
CA SER A 121 0.84 -5.81 7.92
C SER A 121 -0.54 -5.13 7.97
N PRO A 122 -1.48 -5.57 8.81
CA PRO A 122 -2.75 -4.86 8.99
C PRO A 122 -2.57 -3.40 9.40
N ALA A 123 -3.26 -2.49 8.72
CA ALA A 123 -3.17 -1.05 8.99
C ALA A 123 -4.04 -0.66 10.20
N GLY A 124 -3.51 -0.91 11.41
CA GLY A 124 -4.13 -0.57 12.68
C GLY A 124 -5.08 -1.64 13.24
N CYS A 125 -5.69 -1.35 14.39
CA CYS A 125 -6.47 -2.33 15.17
C CYS A 125 -7.71 -2.87 14.45
N ILE A 126 -8.42 -2.03 13.70
CA ILE A 126 -9.62 -2.45 12.97
C ILE A 126 -9.23 -3.49 11.91
N ALA A 127 -8.18 -3.22 11.14
CA ALA A 127 -7.67 -4.16 10.17
C ALA A 127 -7.10 -5.42 10.82
N TYR A 128 -6.36 -5.27 11.91
CA TYR A 128 -5.82 -6.41 12.65
C TYR A 128 -6.90 -7.39 13.09
N ASN A 129 -8.01 -6.89 13.62
CA ASN A 129 -9.16 -7.71 13.99
C ASN A 129 -9.84 -8.34 12.76
N HIS A 130 -10.06 -7.57 11.69
CA HIS A 130 -10.63 -8.08 10.43
C HIS A 130 -9.81 -9.23 9.83
N TRP A 131 -8.47 -9.15 9.91
CA TRP A 131 -7.55 -10.17 9.36
C TRP A 131 -7.33 -11.38 10.29
N GLY A 132 -8.07 -11.47 11.40
CA GLY A 132 -8.05 -12.61 12.32
C GLY A 132 -6.91 -12.57 13.35
N ARG A 133 -6.42 -11.36 13.68
CA ARG A 133 -5.38 -11.13 14.70
C ARG A 133 -4.13 -12.01 14.50
N PRO A 134 -3.49 -12.01 13.31
CA PRO A 134 -2.33 -12.86 13.04
C PRO A 134 -1.18 -12.57 14.02
N ASN A 135 -0.39 -13.59 14.37
CA ASN A 135 0.84 -13.43 15.14
C ASN A 135 1.94 -14.37 14.60
N PRO A 136 3.04 -13.85 14.03
CA PRO A 136 3.38 -12.43 13.84
C PRO A 136 2.36 -11.69 12.95
N PRO A 137 2.25 -10.34 13.05
CA PRO A 137 1.09 -9.59 12.55
C PRO A 137 1.14 -9.35 11.04
N TYR A 138 1.21 -10.42 10.26
CA TYR A 138 1.33 -10.35 8.81
C TYR A 138 0.19 -11.06 8.09
N ALA A 139 -0.13 -10.56 6.90
CA ALA A 139 -0.85 -11.30 5.88
C ALA A 139 0.08 -11.49 4.68
N PHE A 140 0.37 -12.76 4.35
CA PHE A 140 1.25 -13.13 3.26
C PHE A 140 0.44 -13.53 2.04
N PHE A 141 0.94 -13.17 0.86
CA PHE A 141 0.32 -13.51 -0.40
C PHE A 141 1.30 -14.12 -1.38
N LYS A 142 0.81 -15.04 -2.19
CA LYS A 142 1.48 -15.62 -3.36
C LYS A 142 0.60 -15.36 -4.57
N HIS A 143 1.19 -14.98 -5.70
CA HIS A 143 0.44 -14.89 -6.95
C HIS A 143 0.49 -16.24 -7.68
N ASP A 144 -0.66 -16.79 -8.05
CA ASP A 144 -0.78 -18.09 -8.74
C ASP A 144 -0.73 -17.99 -10.28
N GLY A 145 -0.48 -16.79 -10.81
CA GLY A 145 -0.53 -16.46 -12.23
C GLY A 145 -1.86 -15.84 -12.67
N LYS A 146 -2.89 -15.89 -11.83
CA LYS A 146 -4.20 -15.27 -12.07
C LYS A 146 -4.57 -14.26 -10.99
N ARG A 147 -4.32 -14.60 -9.72
CA ARG A 147 -4.72 -13.80 -8.57
C ARG A 147 -3.77 -13.96 -7.40
N TRP A 148 -3.81 -12.98 -6.50
CA TRP A 148 -3.17 -13.07 -5.19
C TRP A 148 -3.94 -14.03 -4.29
N GLN A 149 -3.24 -14.98 -3.68
CA GLN A 149 -3.77 -15.94 -2.72
C GLN A 149 -3.10 -15.74 -1.38
N ARG A 150 -3.88 -15.62 -0.30
CA ARG A 150 -3.34 -15.59 1.05
C ARG A 150 -2.71 -16.94 1.37
N ILE A 151 -1.51 -16.93 1.91
CA ILE A 151 -0.77 -18.13 2.31
C ILE A 151 -0.36 -18.06 3.79
N PRO A 152 -0.18 -19.20 4.46
CA PRO A 152 0.38 -19.22 5.81
C PRO A 152 1.88 -18.89 5.79
N LEU A 153 2.42 -18.49 6.95
CA LEU A 153 3.85 -18.16 7.10
C LEU A 153 4.78 -19.32 6.70
N VAL A 154 4.38 -20.57 6.93
CA VAL A 154 5.17 -21.76 6.58
C VAL A 154 5.40 -21.89 5.08
N GLU A 155 4.50 -21.34 4.25
CA GLU A 155 4.65 -21.31 2.79
C GLU A 155 5.38 -20.05 2.28
N PHE A 156 5.58 -19.04 3.14
CA PHE A 156 6.23 -17.80 2.75
C PHE A 156 7.76 -17.98 2.69
N PRO A 157 8.41 -17.72 1.54
CA PRO A 157 9.81 -18.11 1.31
C PRO A 157 10.79 -17.56 2.35
N ALA A 158 11.64 -18.42 2.91
CA ALA A 158 12.60 -18.08 3.97
C ALA A 158 13.64 -17.02 3.56
N GLN A 159 13.93 -16.91 2.27
CA GLN A 159 14.88 -15.93 1.71
C GLN A 159 14.32 -14.50 1.62
N LEU A 160 12.99 -14.34 1.70
CA LEU A 160 12.34 -13.02 1.75
C LEU A 160 12.27 -12.57 3.20
N LYS A 161 13.15 -11.63 3.57
CA LYS A 161 13.39 -11.26 4.97
C LYS A 161 13.13 -9.79 5.28
N GLU A 162 13.48 -8.88 4.40
CA GLU A 162 13.53 -7.44 4.71
C GLU A 162 12.52 -6.65 3.88
N SER A 163 11.87 -5.69 4.52
CA SER A 163 11.01 -4.74 3.83
C SER A 163 11.81 -3.96 2.79
N ASN A 164 11.32 -3.95 1.55
CA ASN A 164 12.05 -3.43 0.39
C ASN A 164 11.28 -2.37 -0.41
N VAL A 165 10.19 -1.87 0.18
CA VAL A 165 9.44 -0.69 -0.25
C VAL A 165 9.27 0.24 0.95
N VAL A 166 8.88 1.50 0.72
CA VAL A 166 8.55 2.40 1.83
C VAL A 166 7.29 1.90 2.55
N VAL A 167 7.45 1.48 3.81
CA VAL A 167 6.36 0.93 4.62
C VAL A 167 5.47 2.06 5.10
N GLY A 168 4.16 1.95 4.83
CA GLY A 168 3.22 3.01 5.16
C GLY A 168 3.37 4.17 4.17
N ARG A 169 3.42 5.42 4.65
CA ARG A 169 3.37 6.59 3.79
C ARG A 169 4.75 7.28 3.72
N PRO A 170 5.35 7.49 2.53
CA PRO A 170 6.59 8.24 2.43
C PRO A 170 6.42 9.68 2.90
N LYS A 171 7.54 10.38 3.14
CA LYS A 171 7.52 11.84 3.36
C LYS A 171 6.83 12.54 2.18
N PRO A 172 6.08 13.64 2.38
CA PRO A 172 5.39 14.33 1.28
C PRO A 172 6.29 14.69 0.09
N SER A 173 7.53 15.09 0.37
CA SER A 173 8.56 15.40 -0.65
C SER A 173 8.94 14.20 -1.53
N ASN A 174 8.72 12.98 -1.05
CA ASN A 174 9.09 11.72 -1.69
C ASN A 174 7.91 11.09 -2.44
N ARG A 175 6.77 11.78 -2.56
CA ARG A 175 5.56 11.27 -3.25
C ARG A 175 5.44 11.78 -4.68
N SER A 176 6.57 12.14 -5.27
CA SER A 176 6.71 12.47 -6.69
C SER A 176 8.04 11.93 -7.20
N GLY A 177 8.09 11.53 -8.46
CA GLY A 177 9.32 11.06 -9.09
C GLY A 177 9.71 9.62 -8.74
N MET A 178 11.00 9.39 -8.47
CA MET A 178 11.61 8.07 -8.28
C MET A 178 12.39 8.05 -6.95
N LEU A 179 12.12 7.06 -6.11
CA LEU A 179 12.86 6.78 -4.89
C LEU A 179 13.89 5.68 -5.16
N THR A 180 15.16 5.94 -4.84
CA THR A 180 16.21 4.92 -4.93
C THR A 180 16.14 3.97 -3.74
N VAL A 181 16.84 2.83 -3.83
CA VAL A 181 16.97 1.87 -2.71
C VAL A 181 17.46 2.56 -1.43
N GLU A 182 18.38 3.51 -1.56
CA GLU A 182 18.93 4.27 -0.44
C GLU A 182 17.87 5.15 0.22
N THR A 183 17.04 5.83 -0.57
CA THR A 183 15.93 6.63 -0.06
C THR A 183 14.86 5.77 0.61
N VAL A 184 14.54 4.61 0.03
CA VAL A 184 13.60 3.64 0.63
C VAL A 184 14.12 3.17 1.99
N ARG A 185 15.42 2.84 2.08
CA ARG A 185 16.06 2.45 3.35
C ARG A 185 16.03 3.56 4.40
N GLU A 186 16.28 4.81 3.99
CA GLU A 186 16.24 5.94 4.91
C GLU A 186 14.82 6.22 5.44
N ASP A 187 13.80 6.17 4.58
CA ASP A 187 12.40 6.33 5.01
C ASP A 187 11.97 5.18 5.94
N ASN A 188 12.55 4.00 5.79
CA ASN A 188 12.31 2.83 6.65
C ASN A 188 13.20 2.78 7.90
N ARG A 189 14.14 3.71 8.11
CA ARG A 189 15.18 3.63 9.16
C ARG A 189 14.60 3.49 10.56
N LEU A 190 13.51 4.21 10.84
CA LEU A 190 12.85 4.30 12.14
C LEU A 190 11.69 3.30 12.31
N LEU A 191 11.51 2.37 11.38
CA LEU A 191 10.49 1.34 11.53
C LEU A 191 10.80 0.43 12.72
N GLU A 192 9.74 0.01 13.40
CA GLU A 192 9.81 -1.06 14.39
C GLU A 192 10.45 -2.33 13.80
N PRO A 193 11.14 -3.16 14.61
CA PRO A 193 11.82 -4.36 14.12
C PRO A 193 10.93 -5.27 13.27
N HIS A 194 9.66 -5.46 13.69
CA HIS A 194 8.68 -6.27 12.98
C HIS A 194 8.16 -5.64 11.68
N HIS A 195 8.40 -4.35 11.43
CA HIS A 195 8.14 -3.70 10.14
C HIS A 195 9.39 -3.62 9.25
N ARG A 196 10.60 -3.87 9.78
CA ARG A 196 11.84 -3.92 8.99
C ARG A 196 12.15 -5.33 8.49
N VAL A 197 11.96 -6.31 9.36
CA VAL A 197 12.30 -7.72 9.09
C VAL A 197 11.07 -8.58 9.35
N ILE A 198 10.82 -9.54 8.47
CA ILE A 198 9.79 -10.55 8.63
C ILE A 198 10.17 -11.48 9.78
N VAL A 199 9.51 -11.27 10.91
CA VAL A 199 9.61 -12.15 12.07
C VAL A 199 8.87 -13.45 11.76
N ARG A 200 9.43 -14.58 12.19
CA ARG A 200 8.83 -15.91 11.97
C ARG A 200 8.30 -16.58 13.22
N GLU A 201 8.56 -15.98 14.37
CA GLU A 201 8.07 -16.43 15.67
C GLU A 201 6.97 -15.49 16.17
N ALA A 202 6.14 -16.01 17.09
CA ALA A 202 5.10 -15.20 17.70
C ALA A 202 5.72 -14.07 18.53
N ILE A 203 5.21 -12.86 18.35
CA ILE A 203 5.60 -11.69 19.14
C ILE A 203 4.74 -11.68 20.40
N THR A 204 5.40 -11.62 21.56
CA THR A 204 4.76 -11.70 22.88
C THR A 204 4.97 -10.47 23.75
N LYS A 205 5.82 -9.54 23.31
CA LYS A 205 6.22 -8.33 24.05
C LYS A 205 6.38 -7.14 23.10
N GLY A 206 6.28 -5.94 23.67
CA GLY A 206 6.44 -4.67 22.95
C GLY A 206 5.14 -4.13 22.39
N ASP A 207 5.24 -2.95 21.78
CA ASP A 207 4.11 -2.22 21.20
C ASP A 207 3.84 -2.68 19.76
N GLY A 208 2.57 -2.95 19.46
CA GLY A 208 2.15 -3.37 18.13
C GLY A 208 0.66 -3.74 18.09
N ASN A 209 0.19 -4.09 16.89
CA ASN A 209 -1.23 -4.42 16.68
C ASN A 209 -1.72 -5.60 17.54
N TRP A 210 -0.84 -6.49 17.99
CA TRP A 210 -1.20 -7.60 18.89
C TRP A 210 -1.70 -7.12 20.27
N ASN A 211 -1.43 -5.87 20.66
CA ASN A 211 -1.98 -5.24 21.87
C ASN A 211 -3.37 -4.61 21.64
N CYS A 212 -3.88 -4.62 20.41
CA CYS A 212 -5.16 -4.02 20.10
C CYS A 212 -6.31 -4.70 20.84
N PRO A 213 -7.29 -3.93 21.35
CA PRO A 213 -8.53 -4.47 21.84
C PRO A 213 -9.19 -5.37 20.81
N ASP A 214 -9.69 -6.52 21.27
CA ASP A 214 -10.58 -7.33 20.46
C ASP A 214 -11.98 -6.70 20.50
N TYR A 215 -12.27 -5.84 19.54
CA TYR A 215 -13.57 -5.17 19.43
C TYR A 215 -14.73 -6.15 19.15
N SER A 216 -14.44 -7.39 18.74
CA SER A 216 -15.46 -8.43 18.60
C SER A 216 -15.79 -9.14 19.92
N SER A 217 -14.92 -9.05 20.92
CA SER A 217 -15.12 -9.68 22.23
C SER A 217 -16.34 -9.11 22.97
N LEU A 218 -16.96 -9.93 23.82
CA LEU A 218 -18.12 -9.55 24.66
C LEU A 218 -17.89 -8.28 25.49
N ARG A 219 -16.63 -7.96 25.78
CA ARG A 219 -16.25 -6.71 26.48
C ARG A 219 -16.65 -5.46 25.70
N TYR A 220 -16.63 -5.51 24.36
CA TYR A 220 -16.91 -4.38 23.47
C TYR A 220 -18.22 -4.54 22.71
N SER A 221 -18.69 -5.77 22.50
CA SER A 221 -19.96 -6.06 21.82
C SER A 221 -21.14 -6.28 22.78
N GLY A 222 -20.89 -6.36 24.08
CA GLY A 222 -21.93 -6.49 25.10
C GLY A 222 -22.65 -5.17 25.41
N PRO A 223 -23.86 -5.21 26.01
CA PRO A 223 -24.63 -4.02 26.37
C PRO A 223 -24.02 -3.23 27.54
N LYS A 224 -22.95 -3.74 28.17
CA LYS A 224 -22.25 -3.10 29.28
C LYS A 224 -21.10 -2.26 28.75
N ALA A 225 -20.99 -1.02 29.21
CA ALA A 225 -19.91 -0.13 28.83
C ALA A 225 -18.53 -0.79 29.08
N PRO A 226 -17.61 -0.77 28.09
CA PRO A 226 -16.29 -1.43 28.23
C PRO A 226 -15.42 -0.85 29.35
N LEU A 227 -15.68 0.42 29.68
CA LEU A 227 -15.12 1.17 30.80
C LEU A 227 -16.30 1.76 31.59
N PRO A 228 -16.73 1.15 32.70
CA PRO A 228 -17.79 1.71 33.52
C PRO A 228 -17.32 3.05 34.09
N ILE A 229 -17.99 4.14 33.69
CA ILE A 229 -17.80 5.45 34.31
C ILE A 229 -18.31 5.31 35.74
N SER A 230 -17.39 5.29 36.70
CA SER A 230 -17.77 5.39 38.10
C SER A 230 -18.22 6.82 38.36
N PRO A 231 -19.34 7.05 39.07
CA PRO A 231 -19.72 8.39 39.47
C PRO A 231 -18.56 9.00 40.27
N PRO A 232 -18.32 10.32 40.14
CA PRO A 232 -17.33 11.00 40.97
C PRO A 232 -17.65 10.74 42.45
N SER A 233 -16.64 10.40 43.24
CA SER A 233 -16.80 10.21 44.67
C SER A 233 -17.38 11.48 45.28
N LYS A 234 -18.35 11.38 46.20
CA LYS A 234 -19.01 12.52 46.86
C LYS A 234 -18.04 13.57 47.42
N ALA A 235 -16.79 13.19 47.73
CA ALA A 235 -15.72 14.10 48.15
C ALA A 235 -15.35 15.20 47.14
N SER A 236 -15.69 15.08 45.85
CA SER A 236 -15.38 16.10 44.83
C SER A 236 -16.52 17.11 44.58
N LEU A 237 -17.66 16.97 45.26
CA LEU A 237 -18.80 17.88 45.13
C LEU A 237 -18.80 18.99 46.19
N ASP A 238 -17.99 18.87 47.24
CA ASP A 238 -17.92 19.83 48.35
C ASP A 238 -16.81 20.91 48.18
N GLN A 239 -16.22 21.03 46.99
CA GLN A 239 -15.17 22.02 46.67
C GLN A 239 -15.59 23.08 45.63
N LYS A 240 -16.88 23.41 45.52
CA LYS A 240 -17.34 24.54 44.70
C LYS A 240 -18.18 25.53 45.48
#